data_AF-A0A4Q7LKN0-F1
#
_entry.id   AF-A0A4Q7LKN0-F1
#
_cell.length_a   1.000
_cell.length_b   1.000
_cell.length_c   1.000
_cell.angle_alpha   90.00
_cell.angle_beta   90.00
_cell.angle_gamma   90.00
#
_symmetry.space_group_name_H-M   'P 1'
#
loop_
_entity.id
_entity.type
_entity.pdbx_description
1 polymer ?
#
loop_
_entity_poly.entity_id
_entity_poly.type
_entity_poly.pdbx_seq_one_letter_code
_entity_poly.pdbx_strand_id
1 'polypeptide(L)'
;MPSNIEIKARLPSLAAVEPLVAAVANEGPVVLLQDDTFFACANGRLKLRAFGPDAQGRTAPAELIFYQRADAAGPKASHYRISACPDPDGMRALLAEAQGQTGRVRKRRVLYIVGRTRVHLDAVEGLGDFLELEVVMRDGEQAEVGLAEARALMAQLGIGADQLVARAYVDLLADVRAWHLDLADSELAEIRLDADGGLQLRLAVAVLVPSAAQRAEGVEAEHALGASLRFEAVDGIDAATLAEVTPGRIRSARVVGVDTGRTLALPCPGTLTGSLRLELAPAHGPALAVRAAGVTVSLPDAAPRLGVHAC
;
A
#
# COMPACT_ATOMS: atom_id res chain seq x y z
N MET A 1 -13.27 -29.18 -7.48
CA MET A 1 -12.14 -28.27 -7.19
C MET A 1 -12.54 -27.50 -5.96
N PRO A 2 -11.69 -27.45 -4.90
CA PRO A 2 -12.03 -26.73 -3.69
C PRO A 2 -12.44 -25.28 -4.00
N SER A 3 -13.43 -24.79 -3.28
CA SER A 3 -13.90 -23.42 -3.42
C SER A 3 -14.31 -22.83 -2.08
N ASN A 4 -14.23 -21.52 -1.98
CA ASN A 4 -14.76 -20.75 -0.87
C ASN A 4 -15.59 -19.57 -1.40
N ILE A 5 -16.49 -19.08 -0.56
CA ILE A 5 -17.04 -17.74 -0.71
C ILE A 5 -16.17 -16.81 0.12
N GLU A 6 -15.49 -15.87 -0.53
CA GLU A 6 -14.60 -14.93 0.14
C GLU A 6 -15.11 -13.49 0.08
N ILE A 7 -14.83 -12.72 1.14
CA ILE A 7 -15.00 -11.27 1.18
C ILE A 7 -13.76 -10.64 1.82
N LYS A 8 -13.41 -9.43 1.37
CA LYS A 8 -12.38 -8.60 1.98
C LYS A 8 -12.99 -7.26 2.38
N ALA A 9 -12.67 -6.79 3.57
CA ALA A 9 -13.06 -5.48 4.07
C ALA A 9 -11.86 -4.74 4.65
N ARG A 10 -11.79 -3.43 4.42
CA ARG A 10 -10.83 -2.54 5.08
C ARG A 10 -11.32 -2.25 6.50
N LEU A 11 -10.40 -2.29 7.46
CA LEU A 11 -10.68 -1.94 8.84
C LEU A 11 -9.97 -0.63 9.21
N PRO A 12 -10.59 0.20 10.06
CA PRO A 12 -9.89 1.33 10.66
C PRO A 12 -8.88 0.88 11.73
N SER A 13 -9.12 -0.27 12.37
CA SER A 13 -8.24 -0.84 13.39
C SER A 13 -8.55 -2.32 13.62
N LEU A 14 -7.52 -3.18 13.62
CA LEU A 14 -7.69 -4.58 14.05
C LEU A 14 -8.13 -4.67 15.52
N ALA A 15 -7.61 -3.80 16.39
CA ALA A 15 -7.88 -3.83 17.83
C ALA A 15 -9.37 -3.64 18.18
N ALA A 16 -10.12 -2.94 17.32
CA ALA A 16 -11.56 -2.75 17.48
C ALA A 16 -12.37 -4.01 17.10
N VAL A 17 -11.88 -4.81 16.15
CA VAL A 17 -12.62 -5.94 15.57
C VAL A 17 -12.21 -7.28 16.18
N GLU A 18 -10.96 -7.41 16.63
CA GLU A 18 -10.43 -8.65 17.21
C GLU A 18 -11.29 -9.20 18.37
N PRO A 19 -11.77 -8.39 19.34
CA PRO A 19 -12.64 -8.90 20.41
C PRO A 19 -13.98 -9.45 19.90
N LEU A 20 -14.53 -8.85 18.84
CA LEU A 20 -15.80 -9.28 18.23
C LEU A 20 -15.64 -10.63 17.53
N VAL A 21 -14.52 -10.81 16.81
CA VAL A 21 -14.19 -12.09 16.15
C VAL A 21 -13.90 -13.16 17.19
N ALA A 22 -13.11 -12.85 18.22
CA ALA A 22 -12.78 -13.80 19.28
C ALA A 22 -14.02 -14.29 20.04
N ALA A 23 -15.03 -13.43 20.24
CA ALA A 23 -16.28 -13.80 20.92
C ALA A 23 -17.13 -14.82 20.16
N VAL A 24 -16.94 -14.95 18.84
CA VAL A 24 -17.73 -15.85 17.98
C VAL A 24 -16.92 -17.01 17.42
N ALA A 25 -15.61 -17.02 17.64
CA ALA A 25 -14.69 -18.03 17.14
C ALA A 25 -14.79 -19.34 17.91
N ASN A 26 -14.72 -20.45 17.18
CA ASN A 26 -14.54 -21.79 17.71
C ASN A 26 -13.06 -22.10 17.95
N GLU A 27 -12.18 -21.58 17.10
CA GLU A 27 -10.72 -21.81 17.19
C GLU A 27 -9.95 -20.52 16.88
N GLY A 28 -8.70 -20.48 17.35
CA GLY A 28 -7.80 -19.33 17.25
C GLY A 28 -7.65 -18.58 18.58
N PRO A 29 -6.83 -17.51 18.62
CA PRO A 29 -6.07 -16.95 17.50
C PRO A 29 -4.87 -17.82 17.09
N VAL A 30 -4.62 -17.92 15.79
CA VAL A 30 -3.35 -18.41 15.22
C VAL A 30 -2.67 -17.26 14.49
N VAL A 31 -1.48 -16.88 14.92
CA VAL A 31 -0.69 -15.81 14.28
C VAL A 31 0.19 -16.42 13.19
N LEU A 32 0.11 -15.86 11.99
CA LEU A 32 0.87 -16.27 10.81
C LEU A 32 1.58 -15.06 10.21
N LEU A 33 2.90 -15.17 10.02
CA LEU A 33 3.67 -14.23 9.22
C LEU A 33 3.73 -14.75 7.80
N GLN A 34 3.26 -13.98 6.81
CA GLN A 34 3.15 -14.41 5.43
C GLN A 34 3.91 -13.48 4.49
N ASP A 35 4.65 -14.08 3.55
CA ASP A 35 5.34 -13.42 2.46
C ASP A 35 4.88 -14.05 1.13
N ASP A 36 3.91 -13.40 0.50
CA ASP A 36 3.30 -13.85 -0.75
C ASP A 36 3.99 -13.18 -1.94
N THR A 37 4.52 -13.95 -2.89
CA THR A 37 4.98 -13.44 -4.19
C THR A 37 4.04 -13.87 -5.29
N PHE A 38 3.66 -12.91 -6.13
CA PHE A 38 2.74 -13.10 -7.24
C PHE A 38 3.51 -13.13 -8.56
N PHE A 39 3.04 -13.96 -9.48
CA PHE A 39 3.63 -14.15 -10.80
C PHE A 39 2.58 -13.92 -11.87
N ALA A 40 3.00 -13.59 -13.09
CA ALA A 40 2.07 -13.48 -14.20
C ALA A 40 1.39 -14.84 -14.46
N CYS A 41 0.08 -14.81 -14.70
CA CYS A 41 -0.69 -16.00 -15.00
C CYS A 41 -1.91 -15.61 -15.85
N ALA A 42 -1.99 -16.11 -17.08
CA ALA A 42 -3.07 -15.72 -18.00
C ALA A 42 -4.46 -16.21 -17.56
N ASN A 43 -4.52 -17.34 -16.84
CA ASN A 43 -5.77 -18.04 -16.54
C ASN A 43 -6.25 -17.83 -15.11
N GLY A 44 -5.68 -16.89 -14.36
CA GLY A 44 -6.02 -16.67 -12.95
C GLY A 44 -4.89 -15.96 -12.24
N ARG A 45 -4.68 -16.31 -10.97
CA ARG A 45 -3.62 -15.73 -10.15
C ARG A 45 -2.78 -16.85 -9.57
N LEU A 46 -1.46 -16.70 -9.70
CA LEU A 46 -0.48 -17.61 -9.16
C LEU A 46 0.33 -16.87 -8.09
N LYS A 47 0.36 -17.42 -6.88
CA LYS A 47 1.20 -16.90 -5.79
C LYS A 47 1.97 -18.01 -5.10
N LEU A 48 3.19 -17.70 -4.69
CA LEU A 48 3.97 -18.49 -3.74
C LEU A 48 3.87 -17.82 -2.37
N ARG A 49 3.34 -18.53 -1.38
CA ARG A 49 3.25 -18.10 0.01
C ARG A 49 4.35 -18.77 0.83
N ALA A 50 5.26 -17.98 1.38
CA ALA A 50 6.17 -18.44 2.43
C ALA A 50 5.65 -17.99 3.80
N PHE A 51 5.97 -18.77 4.83
CA PHE A 51 5.64 -18.47 6.22
C PHE A 51 6.89 -18.04 6.99
N GLY A 52 6.72 -17.09 7.92
CA GLY A 52 7.73 -16.82 8.94
C GLY A 52 7.65 -17.83 10.10
N PRO A 53 8.62 -17.78 11.03
CA PRO A 53 8.61 -18.63 12.21
C PRO A 53 7.41 -18.34 13.11
N ASP A 54 6.82 -19.39 13.69
CA ASP A 54 5.82 -19.30 14.74
C ASP A 54 6.44 -18.90 16.10
N ALA A 55 5.61 -18.82 17.13
CA ALA A 55 6.07 -18.48 18.49
C ALA A 55 7.07 -19.49 19.09
N GLN A 56 7.18 -20.69 18.51
CA GLN A 56 8.12 -21.73 18.91
C GLN A 56 9.32 -21.80 17.95
N GLY A 57 9.46 -20.84 17.03
CA GLY A 57 10.57 -20.78 16.07
C GLY A 57 10.44 -21.76 14.89
N ARG A 58 9.27 -22.40 14.71
CA ARG A 58 9.04 -23.37 13.62
C ARG A 58 8.44 -22.67 12.41
N THR A 59 8.86 -23.08 11.22
CA THR A 59 8.33 -22.53 9.96
C THR A 59 7.50 -23.58 9.25
N ALA A 60 6.26 -23.24 8.91
CA ALA A 60 5.40 -24.10 8.09
C ALA A 60 5.94 -24.18 6.65
N PRO A 61 5.73 -25.30 5.94
CA PRO A 61 6.12 -25.41 4.54
C PRO A 61 5.43 -24.33 3.70
N ALA A 62 6.14 -23.79 2.72
CA ALA A 62 5.56 -22.82 1.80
C ALA A 62 4.51 -23.48 0.88
N GLU A 63 3.69 -22.66 0.26
CA GLU A 63 2.57 -23.09 -0.58
C GLU A 63 2.60 -22.37 -1.92
N LEU A 64 2.55 -23.13 -3.02
CA LEU A 64 2.24 -22.58 -4.34
C LEU A 64 0.73 -22.69 -4.56
N ILE A 65 0.10 -21.53 -4.80
CA ILE A 65 -1.35 -21.38 -4.81
C ILE A 65 -1.77 -20.79 -6.15
N PHE A 66 -2.54 -21.56 -6.91
CA PHE A 66 -3.30 -21.06 -8.05
C PHE A 66 -4.73 -20.80 -7.62
N TYR A 67 -5.31 -19.67 -8.01
CA TYR A 67 -6.72 -19.40 -7.77
C TYR A 67 -7.36 -18.54 -8.86
N GLN A 68 -8.68 -18.67 -8.97
CA GLN A 68 -9.53 -17.92 -9.89
C GLN A 68 -10.67 -17.28 -9.10
N ARG A 69 -10.78 -15.97 -9.25
CA ARG A 69 -11.79 -15.16 -8.57
C ARG A 69 -12.08 -13.91 -9.39
N ALA A 70 -13.35 -13.51 -9.43
CA ALA A 70 -13.76 -12.22 -9.98
C ALA A 70 -13.40 -11.04 -9.05
N ASP A 71 -13.04 -9.90 -9.63
CA ASP A 71 -12.83 -8.66 -8.87
C ASP A 71 -14.15 -7.94 -8.60
N ALA A 72 -14.95 -8.51 -7.70
CA ALA A 72 -16.22 -7.95 -7.24
C ALA A 72 -16.12 -7.48 -5.78
N ALA A 73 -16.71 -6.33 -5.45
CA ALA A 73 -16.95 -5.96 -4.06
C ALA A 73 -18.10 -6.84 -3.52
N GLY A 74 -17.94 -7.43 -2.33
CA GLY A 74 -18.92 -8.39 -1.80
C GLY A 74 -18.41 -9.83 -1.71
N PRO A 75 -19.15 -10.70 -0.99
CA PRO A 75 -18.91 -12.14 -0.98
C PRO A 75 -18.94 -12.72 -2.40
N LYS A 76 -17.91 -13.48 -2.77
CA LYS A 76 -17.72 -14.01 -4.13
C LYS A 76 -17.05 -15.38 -4.11
N ALA A 77 -17.36 -16.20 -5.11
CA ALA A 77 -16.71 -17.49 -5.27
C ALA A 77 -15.23 -17.32 -5.67
N SER A 78 -14.40 -18.16 -5.06
CA SER A 78 -12.99 -18.30 -5.41
C SER A 78 -12.67 -19.80 -5.46
N HIS A 79 -12.05 -20.21 -6.55
CA HIS A 79 -11.65 -21.59 -6.77
C HIS A 79 -10.14 -21.68 -6.75
N TYR A 80 -9.59 -22.68 -6.05
CA TYR A 80 -8.15 -22.71 -5.82
C TYR A 80 -7.56 -24.12 -5.84
N ARG A 81 -6.25 -24.16 -6.05
CA ARG A 81 -5.39 -25.33 -5.90
C ARG A 81 -4.16 -24.91 -5.10
N ILE A 82 -3.77 -25.75 -4.16
CA ILE A 82 -2.62 -25.54 -3.29
C ILE A 82 -1.68 -26.73 -3.48
N SER A 83 -0.40 -26.46 -3.62
CA SER A 83 0.66 -27.46 -3.63
C SER A 83 1.73 -27.05 -2.63
N ALA A 84 2.18 -27.99 -1.80
CA ALA A 84 3.30 -27.75 -0.88
C ALA A 84 4.58 -27.45 -1.68
N CYS A 85 5.36 -26.50 -1.21
CA CYS A 85 6.60 -26.05 -1.82
C CYS A 85 7.73 -26.12 -0.77
N PRO A 86 8.53 -27.20 -0.75
CA PRO A 86 9.61 -27.35 0.22
C PRO A 86 10.77 -26.37 0.02
N ASP A 87 11.00 -25.92 -1.22
CA ASP A 87 12.04 -24.96 -1.60
C ASP A 87 11.42 -23.67 -2.14
N PRO A 88 10.93 -22.76 -1.26
CA PRO A 88 10.30 -21.53 -1.68
C PRO A 88 11.27 -20.57 -2.39
N ASP A 89 12.56 -20.56 -2.04
CA ASP A 89 13.50 -19.61 -2.63
C ASP A 89 13.85 -20.01 -4.06
N GLY A 90 14.15 -21.29 -4.29
CA GLY A 90 14.36 -21.83 -5.64
C GLY A 90 13.12 -21.71 -6.52
N MET A 91 11.93 -22.02 -5.97
CA MET A 91 10.67 -21.85 -6.70
C MET A 91 10.39 -20.38 -7.07
N ARG A 92 10.70 -19.44 -6.17
CA ARG A 92 10.51 -18.01 -6.43
C ARG A 92 11.42 -17.52 -7.55
N ALA A 93 12.70 -17.89 -7.53
CA ALA A 93 13.66 -17.54 -8.57
C ALA A 93 13.22 -18.11 -9.92
N LEU A 94 12.88 -19.40 -9.97
CA LEU A 94 12.44 -20.08 -11.18
C LEU A 94 11.19 -19.43 -11.79
N LEU A 95 10.15 -19.17 -10.98
CA LEU A 95 8.92 -18.56 -11.50
C LEU A 95 9.11 -17.09 -11.87
N ALA A 96 9.98 -16.36 -11.18
CA ALA A 96 10.31 -14.99 -11.55
C ALA A 96 10.99 -14.94 -12.93
N GLU A 97 11.89 -15.88 -13.23
CA GLU A 97 12.53 -15.99 -14.56
C GLU A 97 11.56 -16.48 -15.63
N ALA A 98 10.73 -17.48 -15.31
CA ALA A 98 9.85 -18.12 -16.29
C ALA A 98 8.57 -17.32 -16.63
N GLN A 99 8.02 -16.59 -15.66
CA GLN A 99 6.71 -15.92 -15.79
C GLN A 99 6.75 -14.43 -15.42
N GLY A 100 7.84 -13.95 -14.82
CA GLY A 100 7.89 -12.59 -14.28
C GLY A 100 7.16 -12.46 -12.94
N GLN A 101 7.77 -11.72 -12.01
CA GLN A 101 7.14 -11.35 -10.74
C GLN A 101 6.26 -10.12 -10.93
N THR A 102 4.99 -10.20 -10.50
CA THR A 102 4.00 -9.11 -10.61
C THR A 102 3.80 -8.34 -9.31
N GLY A 103 4.25 -8.89 -8.18
CA GLY A 103 4.26 -8.17 -6.91
C GLY A 103 4.58 -9.06 -5.71
N ARG A 104 4.72 -8.44 -4.54
CA ARG A 104 4.99 -9.11 -3.26
C ARG A 104 4.15 -8.48 -2.16
N VAL A 105 3.48 -9.29 -1.35
CA VAL A 105 2.64 -8.88 -0.23
C VAL A 105 3.19 -9.51 1.04
N ARG A 106 3.59 -8.67 2.00
CA ARG A 106 3.98 -9.11 3.34
C ARG A 106 2.92 -8.72 4.34
N LYS A 107 2.57 -9.63 5.23
CA LYS A 107 1.53 -9.38 6.23
C LYS A 107 1.64 -10.25 7.47
N ARG A 108 1.13 -9.71 8.57
CA ARG A 108 0.83 -10.47 9.78
C ARG A 108 -0.67 -10.77 9.78
N ARG A 109 -1.02 -12.04 9.77
CA ARG A 109 -2.39 -12.55 9.81
C ARG A 109 -2.69 -13.14 11.18
N VAL A 110 -3.84 -12.80 11.75
CA VAL A 110 -4.45 -13.54 12.86
C VAL A 110 -5.63 -14.33 12.29
N LEU A 111 -5.55 -15.65 12.37
CA LEU A 111 -6.58 -16.56 11.90
C LEU A 111 -7.46 -17.02 13.07
N TYR A 112 -8.76 -16.94 12.86
CA TYR A 112 -9.81 -17.59 13.66
C TYR A 112 -10.67 -18.49 12.80
N ILE A 113 -11.32 -19.48 13.41
CA ILE A 113 -12.31 -20.34 12.76
C ILE A 113 -13.66 -20.11 13.41
N VAL A 114 -14.68 -19.78 12.61
CA VAL A 114 -16.08 -19.64 13.01
C VAL A 114 -16.90 -20.65 12.20
N GLY A 115 -17.26 -21.78 12.81
CA GLY A 115 -17.83 -22.93 12.15
C GLY A 115 -16.90 -23.45 11.06
N ARG A 116 -17.25 -23.21 9.81
CA ARG A 116 -16.43 -23.55 8.62
C ARG A 116 -15.80 -22.33 7.95
N THR A 117 -16.05 -21.14 8.49
CA THR A 117 -15.56 -19.88 7.94
C THR A 117 -14.22 -19.55 8.58
N ARG A 118 -13.22 -19.31 7.75
CA ARG A 118 -11.93 -18.77 8.19
C ARG A 118 -12.06 -17.26 8.26
N VAL A 119 -11.75 -16.68 9.41
CA VAL A 119 -11.72 -15.24 9.63
C VAL A 119 -10.26 -14.82 9.75
N HIS A 120 -9.81 -14.00 8.80
CA HIS A 120 -8.46 -13.46 8.76
C HIS A 120 -8.48 -12.00 9.17
N LEU A 121 -7.69 -11.64 10.18
CA LEU A 121 -7.37 -10.26 10.53
C LEU A 121 -5.95 -9.98 10.03
N ASP A 122 -5.84 -9.20 8.96
CA ASP A 122 -4.60 -8.97 8.24
C ASP A 122 -4.07 -7.55 8.49
N ALA A 123 -2.87 -7.44 9.05
CA ALA A 123 -2.06 -6.22 9.00
C ALA A 123 -1.10 -6.34 7.81
N VAL A 124 -1.36 -5.57 6.75
CA VAL A 124 -0.64 -5.66 5.47
C VAL A 124 0.34 -4.50 5.33
N GLU A 125 1.61 -4.83 5.09
CA GLU A 125 2.67 -3.84 4.88
C GLU A 125 2.30 -2.92 3.70
N GLY A 126 2.27 -1.61 3.94
CA GLY A 126 1.93 -0.59 2.93
C GLY A 126 0.43 -0.38 2.67
N LEU A 127 -0.47 -1.19 3.25
CA LEU A 127 -1.92 -1.05 3.03
C LEU A 127 -2.76 -0.88 4.30
N GLY A 128 -2.23 -1.26 5.47
CA GLY A 128 -2.94 -1.19 6.76
C GLY A 128 -3.77 -2.43 7.08
N ASP A 129 -4.89 -2.23 7.77
CA ASP A 129 -5.66 -3.27 8.43
C ASP A 129 -6.87 -3.74 7.62
N PHE A 130 -7.08 -5.06 7.59
CA PHE A 130 -8.16 -5.69 6.84
C PHE A 130 -8.74 -6.91 7.55
N LEU A 131 -9.96 -7.24 7.16
CA LEU A 131 -10.62 -8.50 7.47
C LEU A 131 -10.90 -9.26 6.17
N GLU A 132 -10.60 -10.55 6.14
CA GLU A 132 -11.11 -11.47 5.13
C GLU A 132 -11.96 -12.56 5.78
N LEU A 133 -13.11 -12.88 5.18
CA LEU A 133 -13.87 -14.08 5.51
C LEU A 133 -13.76 -15.05 4.34
N GLU A 134 -13.50 -16.32 4.62
CA GLU A 134 -13.51 -17.40 3.62
C GLU A 134 -14.41 -18.53 4.10
N VAL A 135 -15.64 -18.59 3.59
CA VAL A 135 -16.59 -19.67 3.87
C VAL A 135 -16.23 -20.87 3.00
N VAL A 136 -15.73 -21.95 3.59
CA VAL A 136 -15.32 -23.15 2.83
C VAL A 136 -16.57 -23.90 2.35
N MET A 137 -16.68 -24.08 1.03
CA MET A 137 -17.83 -24.75 0.41
C MET A 137 -17.65 -26.26 0.43
N ARG A 138 -18.75 -26.99 0.60
CA ARG A 138 -18.79 -28.43 0.39
C ARG A 138 -18.95 -28.74 -1.09
N ASP A 139 -18.46 -29.90 -1.52
CA ASP A 139 -18.63 -30.32 -2.92
C ASP A 139 -20.11 -30.40 -3.29
N GLY A 140 -20.49 -29.72 -4.38
CA GLY A 140 -21.87 -29.66 -4.88
C GLY A 140 -22.82 -28.72 -4.12
N GLU A 141 -22.34 -27.98 -3.13
CA GLU A 141 -23.15 -27.00 -2.41
C GLU A 141 -23.42 -25.75 -3.26
N GLN A 142 -24.64 -25.22 -3.16
CA GLN A 142 -25.05 -24.01 -3.86
C GLN A 142 -24.35 -22.78 -3.25
N ALA A 143 -23.85 -21.89 -4.11
CA ALA A 143 -23.08 -20.72 -3.71
C ALA A 143 -23.87 -19.79 -2.76
N GLU A 144 -25.19 -19.73 -2.93
CA GLU A 144 -26.13 -18.92 -2.14
C GLU A 144 -26.03 -19.22 -0.64
N VAL A 145 -25.73 -20.48 -0.26
CA VAL A 145 -25.58 -20.87 1.14
C VAL A 145 -24.34 -20.20 1.74
N GLY A 146 -23.20 -20.28 1.06
CA GLY A 146 -21.97 -19.62 1.50
C GLY A 146 -22.07 -18.10 1.48
N LEU A 147 -22.79 -17.53 0.49
CA LEU A 147 -23.06 -16.09 0.42
C LEU A 147 -23.92 -15.60 1.60
N ALA A 148 -24.93 -16.38 2.01
CA ALA A 148 -25.77 -16.07 3.16
C ALA A 148 -24.97 -16.14 4.47
N GLU A 149 -24.12 -17.16 4.64
CA GLU A 149 -23.25 -17.32 5.80
C GLU A 149 -22.25 -16.16 5.92
N ALA A 150 -21.59 -15.79 4.82
CA ALA A 150 -20.69 -14.64 4.79
C ALA A 150 -21.40 -13.34 5.19
N ARG A 151 -22.61 -13.10 4.66
CA ARG A 151 -23.41 -11.91 4.99
C ARG A 151 -23.85 -11.88 6.45
N ALA A 152 -24.25 -13.01 7.01
CA ALA A 152 -24.63 -13.10 8.42
C ALA A 152 -23.44 -12.77 9.33
N LEU A 153 -22.26 -13.33 9.03
CA LEU A 153 -21.06 -13.05 9.82
C LEU A 153 -20.57 -11.60 9.65
N MET A 154 -20.67 -11.02 8.45
CA MET A 154 -20.41 -9.59 8.24
C MET A 154 -21.30 -8.71 9.11
N ALA A 155 -22.61 -8.99 9.14
CA ALA A 155 -23.55 -8.23 9.95
C ALA A 155 -23.24 -8.35 11.45
N GLN A 156 -22.89 -9.55 11.91
CA GLN A 156 -22.52 -9.81 13.30
C GLN A 156 -21.24 -9.07 13.71
N LEU A 157 -20.28 -8.92 12.79
CA LEU A 157 -19.02 -8.22 13.00
C LEU A 157 -19.08 -6.71 12.69
N GLY A 158 -20.25 -6.19 12.30
CA GLY A 158 -20.44 -4.77 11.98
C GLY A 158 -19.73 -4.32 10.69
N ILE A 159 -19.49 -5.22 9.74
CA ILE A 159 -18.81 -4.90 8.48
C ILE A 159 -19.80 -4.36 7.45
N GLY A 160 -19.67 -3.06 7.15
CA GLY A 160 -20.49 -2.33 6.18
C GLY A 160 -20.08 -2.52 4.70
N ALA A 161 -20.96 -2.12 3.79
CA ALA A 161 -20.72 -2.20 2.34
C ALA A 161 -19.62 -1.24 1.86
N ASP A 162 -19.48 -0.10 2.54
CA ASP A 162 -18.47 0.94 2.30
C ASP A 162 -17.05 0.49 2.66
N GLN A 163 -16.92 -0.54 3.49
CA GLN A 163 -15.64 -1.15 3.85
C GLN A 163 -15.17 -2.19 2.83
N LEU A 164 -16.02 -2.64 1.91
CA LEU A 164 -15.73 -3.80 1.08
C LEU A 164 -14.70 -3.50 -0.01
N VAL A 165 -13.78 -4.44 -0.20
CA VAL A 165 -12.67 -4.31 -1.13
C VAL A 165 -12.75 -5.41 -2.19
N ALA A 166 -12.82 -4.99 -3.45
CA ALA A 166 -12.98 -5.91 -4.59
C ALA A 166 -11.70 -6.67 -4.93
N ARG A 167 -10.57 -5.96 -4.94
CA ARG A 167 -9.28 -6.41 -5.49
C ARG A 167 -8.42 -7.20 -4.50
N ALA A 168 -7.36 -7.85 -5.00
CA ALA A 168 -6.37 -8.50 -4.14
C ALA A 168 -5.36 -7.48 -3.60
N TYR A 169 -4.68 -7.80 -2.49
CA TYR A 169 -3.67 -6.89 -1.90
C TYR A 169 -2.56 -6.52 -2.88
N VAL A 170 -2.14 -7.44 -3.75
CA VAL A 170 -1.12 -7.16 -4.76
C VAL A 170 -1.55 -6.09 -5.75
N ASP A 171 -2.83 -6.08 -6.14
CA ASP A 171 -3.35 -5.05 -7.05
C ASP A 171 -3.43 -3.72 -6.31
N LEU A 172 -3.93 -3.73 -5.07
CA LEU A 172 -3.99 -2.54 -4.23
C LEU A 172 -2.60 -1.93 -4.04
N LEU A 173 -1.57 -2.75 -3.80
CA LEU A 173 -0.18 -2.29 -3.72
C LEU A 173 0.36 -1.79 -5.06
N ALA A 174 -0.08 -2.33 -6.19
CA ALA A 174 0.28 -1.80 -7.50
C ALA A 174 -0.39 -0.43 -7.77
N ASP A 175 -1.58 -0.19 -7.18
CA ASP A 175 -2.25 1.11 -7.23
C ASP A 175 -1.73 2.11 -6.21
N VAL A 176 -1.02 1.66 -5.18
CA VAL A 176 -0.23 2.51 -4.30
C VAL A 176 0.88 3.11 -5.17
N ARG A 177 0.50 4.15 -5.92
CA ARG A 177 1.41 4.92 -6.75
C ARG A 177 2.32 5.64 -5.77
N ALA A 178 3.54 5.13 -5.63
CA ALA A 178 4.61 5.91 -5.05
C ALA A 178 4.83 7.11 -5.99
N TRP A 179 4.46 8.30 -5.52
CA TRP A 179 4.78 9.53 -6.21
C TRP A 179 6.20 9.92 -5.84
N HIS A 180 7.01 10.19 -6.87
CA HIS A 180 8.36 10.71 -6.70
C HIS A 180 8.31 12.18 -7.07
N LEU A 181 8.37 13.07 -6.08
CA LEU A 181 8.64 14.48 -6.32
C LEU A 181 10.17 14.63 -6.23
N ASP A 182 10.83 14.81 -7.37
CA ASP A 182 12.25 15.12 -7.39
C ASP A 182 12.41 16.63 -7.45
N LEU A 183 12.79 17.22 -6.33
CA LEU A 183 13.02 18.65 -6.20
C LEU A 183 14.45 19.03 -6.60
N ALA A 184 15.23 18.14 -7.23
CA ALA A 184 16.48 18.53 -7.87
C ALA A 184 16.24 19.71 -8.83
N ASP A 185 17.14 20.68 -8.79
CA ASP A 185 17.09 21.95 -9.52
C ASP A 185 15.89 22.86 -9.22
N SER A 186 15.00 22.47 -8.30
CA SER A 186 13.92 23.34 -7.81
C SER A 186 14.51 24.52 -7.04
N GLU A 187 13.86 25.67 -7.17
CA GLU A 187 14.31 26.90 -6.52
C GLU A 187 13.59 27.05 -5.18
N LEU A 188 14.32 26.84 -4.08
CA LEU A 188 13.81 27.01 -2.73
C LEU A 188 13.74 28.50 -2.40
N ALA A 189 12.52 29.01 -2.27
CA ALA A 189 12.27 30.40 -1.93
C ALA A 189 12.27 30.63 -0.41
N GLU A 190 11.80 29.65 0.36
CA GLU A 190 11.68 29.77 1.81
C GLU A 190 11.65 28.42 2.52
N ILE A 191 12.20 28.38 3.73
CA ILE A 191 12.15 27.24 4.65
C ILE A 191 11.82 27.75 6.07
N ARG A 192 10.86 27.13 6.75
CA ARG A 192 10.42 27.51 8.11
C ARG A 192 10.10 26.29 8.96
N LEU A 193 10.38 26.35 10.26
CA LEU A 193 9.86 25.41 11.24
C LEU A 193 8.62 26.02 11.91
N ASP A 194 7.53 25.26 11.93
CA ASP A 194 6.29 25.60 12.60
C ASP A 194 6.43 25.39 14.12
N ALA A 195 5.62 26.11 14.90
CA ALA A 195 5.64 26.02 16.36
C ALA A 195 5.23 24.64 16.90
N ASP A 196 4.52 23.84 16.10
CA ASP A 196 4.12 22.46 16.41
C ASP A 196 5.17 21.41 16.01
N GLY A 197 6.34 21.83 15.54
CA GLY A 197 7.41 20.93 15.10
C GLY A 197 7.28 20.47 13.64
N GLY A 198 6.37 21.08 12.86
CA GLY A 198 6.29 20.88 11.42
C GLY A 198 7.37 21.65 10.66
N LEU A 199 7.68 21.24 9.42
CA LEU A 199 8.58 21.95 8.50
C LEU A 199 7.78 22.47 7.30
N GLN A 200 7.99 23.71 6.88
CA GLN A 200 7.41 24.27 5.67
C GLN A 200 8.52 24.64 4.67
N LEU A 201 8.32 24.27 3.40
CA LEU A 201 9.14 24.67 2.26
C LEU A 201 8.28 25.39 1.24
N ARG A 202 8.69 26.56 0.79
CA ARG A 202 8.11 27.24 -0.36
C ARG A 202 9.09 27.18 -1.52
N LEU A 203 8.61 26.66 -2.65
CA LEU A 203 9.37 26.53 -3.88
C LEU A 203 8.91 27.60 -4.87
N ALA A 204 9.85 28.33 -5.47
CA ALA A 204 9.55 29.21 -6.60
C ALA A 204 9.20 28.37 -7.84
N VAL A 205 9.91 27.28 -8.08
CA VAL A 205 9.63 26.27 -9.12
C VAL A 205 9.78 24.88 -8.51
N ALA A 206 8.78 24.02 -8.70
CA ALA A 206 8.81 22.60 -8.36
C ALA A 206 8.77 21.76 -9.64
N VAL A 207 9.66 20.75 -9.74
CA VAL A 207 9.69 19.79 -10.84
C VAL A 207 9.04 18.48 -10.40
N LEU A 208 8.04 18.02 -11.12
CA LEU A 208 7.28 16.80 -10.87
C LEU A 208 7.71 15.73 -11.87
N VAL A 209 8.42 14.70 -11.41
CA VAL A 209 8.92 13.63 -12.29
C VAL A 209 8.01 12.39 -12.19
N PRO A 210 7.46 11.89 -13.30
CA PRO A 210 6.59 10.71 -13.28
C PRO A 210 7.35 9.46 -12.82
N SER A 211 6.64 8.54 -12.14
CA SER A 211 7.18 7.21 -11.79
C SER A 211 7.51 6.38 -13.04
N ALA A 212 8.23 5.26 -12.87
CA ALA A 212 8.55 4.37 -13.99
C ALA A 212 7.30 3.80 -14.68
N ALA A 213 6.26 3.48 -13.91
CA ALA A 213 4.97 3.03 -14.44
C ALA A 213 4.28 4.13 -15.26
N GLN A 214 4.31 5.37 -14.77
CA GLN A 214 3.74 6.52 -15.48
C GLN A 214 4.53 6.87 -16.75
N ARG A 215 5.86 6.73 -16.74
CA ARG A 215 6.67 6.88 -17.96
C ARG A 215 6.32 5.81 -19.00
N ALA A 216 6.06 4.58 -18.57
CA ALA A 216 5.61 3.51 -19.46
C ALA A 216 4.20 3.79 -20.05
N GLU A 217 3.38 4.57 -19.34
CA GLU A 217 2.08 5.10 -19.79
C GLU A 217 2.21 6.40 -20.63
N GLY A 218 3.43 6.90 -20.89
CA GLY A 218 3.68 8.10 -21.70
C GLY A 218 3.51 9.43 -20.95
N VAL A 219 3.48 9.43 -19.62
CA VAL A 219 3.43 10.65 -18.81
C VAL A 219 4.80 11.32 -18.77
N GLU A 220 4.86 12.63 -19.01
CA GLU A 220 6.07 13.45 -18.97
C GLU A 220 6.25 14.20 -17.64
N ALA A 221 7.41 14.83 -17.44
CA ALA A 221 7.67 15.66 -16.27
C ALA A 221 6.93 17.01 -16.36
N GLU A 222 6.44 17.51 -15.22
CA GLU A 222 5.71 18.77 -15.13
C GLU A 222 6.45 19.80 -14.27
N HIS A 223 6.21 21.09 -14.50
CA HIS A 223 6.76 22.19 -13.72
C HIS A 223 5.61 22.99 -13.08
N ALA A 224 5.69 23.23 -11.78
CA ALA A 224 4.72 24.02 -11.02
C ALA A 224 5.39 25.23 -10.37
N LEU A 225 4.77 26.41 -10.50
CA LEU A 225 5.25 27.64 -9.86
C LEU A 225 4.62 27.81 -8.48
N GLY A 226 5.39 28.28 -7.50
CA GLY A 226 4.87 28.68 -6.19
C GLY A 226 4.35 27.55 -5.29
N ALA A 227 4.86 26.33 -5.47
CA ALA A 227 4.47 25.18 -4.66
C ALA A 227 4.88 25.35 -3.19
N SER A 228 4.07 24.82 -2.28
CA SER A 228 4.38 24.77 -0.85
C SER A 228 4.27 23.34 -0.32
N LEU A 229 5.19 22.96 0.54
CA LEU A 229 5.28 21.65 1.19
C LEU A 229 5.23 21.88 2.69
N ARG A 230 4.33 21.21 3.40
CA ARG A 230 4.29 21.18 4.87
C ARG A 230 4.51 19.76 5.35
N PHE A 231 5.39 19.57 6.31
CA PHE A 231 5.68 18.30 6.97
C PHE A 231 5.18 18.38 8.41
N GLU A 232 4.39 17.40 8.86
CA GLU A 232 3.67 17.51 10.14
C GLU A 232 4.53 17.16 11.37
N ALA A 233 5.46 16.23 11.24
CA ALA A 233 6.39 15.86 12.30
C ALA A 233 7.72 15.50 11.67
N VAL A 234 8.77 16.27 11.93
CA VAL A 234 10.09 16.10 11.32
C VAL A 234 11.17 15.71 12.32
N ASP A 235 11.95 14.69 11.99
CA ASP A 235 13.16 14.30 12.71
C ASP A 235 14.42 14.69 11.93
N GLY A 236 15.46 15.15 12.63
CA GLY A 236 16.79 15.40 12.07
C GLY A 236 17.07 16.83 11.62
N ILE A 237 16.18 17.78 11.91
CA ILE A 237 16.38 19.21 11.63
C ILE A 237 15.89 20.05 12.82
N ASP A 238 16.73 20.99 13.27
CA ASP A 238 16.40 21.92 14.34
C ASP A 238 16.53 23.38 13.88
N ALA A 239 16.08 24.32 14.72
CA ALA A 239 16.07 25.74 14.39
C ALA A 239 17.48 26.33 14.14
N ALA A 240 18.51 25.80 14.80
CA ALA A 240 19.89 26.24 14.60
C ALA A 240 20.43 25.77 13.24
N THR A 241 20.18 24.51 12.89
CA THR A 241 20.54 23.91 11.60
C THR A 241 19.81 24.60 10.45
N LEU A 242 18.55 25.00 10.65
CA LEU A 242 17.76 25.69 9.64
C LEU A 242 18.30 27.09 9.33
N ALA A 243 18.82 27.79 10.34
CA ALA A 243 19.35 29.14 10.20
C ALA A 243 20.57 29.22 9.27
N GLU A 244 21.25 28.09 9.05
CA GLU A 244 22.38 27.96 8.12
C GLU A 244 21.96 27.69 6.67
N VAL A 245 20.68 27.39 6.43
CA VAL A 245 20.13 27.12 5.09
C VAL A 245 19.73 28.43 4.43
N THR A 246 20.30 28.70 3.26
CA THR A 246 19.96 29.88 2.46
C THR A 246 19.02 29.51 1.31
N PRO A 247 18.03 30.37 0.97
CA PRO A 247 17.24 30.23 -0.25
C PRO A 247 18.15 30.12 -1.48
N GLY A 248 17.84 29.19 -2.38
CA GLY A 248 18.71 28.86 -3.50
C GLY A 248 18.27 27.61 -4.25
N ARG A 249 19.11 27.14 -5.19
CA ARG A 249 18.80 25.96 -5.98
C ARG A 249 19.05 24.68 -5.17
N ILE A 250 18.07 23.79 -5.14
CA ILE A 250 18.20 22.48 -4.49
C ILE A 250 19.02 21.57 -5.41
N ARG A 251 20.21 21.16 -4.98
CA ARG A 251 21.11 20.30 -5.76
C ARG A 251 20.57 18.88 -5.96
N SER A 252 19.87 18.36 -4.97
CA SER A 252 19.16 17.09 -5.04
C SER A 252 18.17 17.04 -3.89
N ALA A 253 16.94 16.65 -4.16
CA ALA A 253 16.00 16.31 -3.11
C ALA A 253 14.95 15.34 -3.59
N ARG A 254 14.94 14.16 -2.99
CA ARG A 254 13.98 13.12 -3.32
C ARG A 254 12.86 13.14 -2.30
N VAL A 255 11.63 13.26 -2.76
CA VAL A 255 10.40 13.16 -1.99
C VAL A 255 9.67 11.91 -2.50
N VAL A 256 9.62 10.84 -1.72
CA VAL A 256 8.83 9.63 -2.06
C VAL A 256 7.56 9.63 -1.23
N GLY A 257 6.42 9.95 -1.84
CA GLY A 257 5.09 9.84 -1.23
C GLY A 257 4.42 8.54 -1.65
N VAL A 258 3.65 7.92 -0.76
CA VAL A 258 2.95 6.64 -1.01
C VAL A 258 1.45 6.91 -0.94
N ASP A 259 0.75 6.80 -2.09
CA ASP A 259 -0.70 7.02 -2.16
C ASP A 259 -1.46 5.90 -1.43
N THR A 260 -2.29 6.23 -0.45
CA THR A 260 -3.12 5.25 0.29
C THR A 260 -4.60 5.25 -0.13
N GLY A 261 -4.96 6.06 -1.14
CA GLY A 261 -6.23 6.04 -1.84
C GLY A 261 -7.30 7.00 -1.31
N ARG A 262 -7.58 8.07 -2.09
CA ARG A 262 -8.91 8.57 -2.51
C ARG A 262 -8.72 9.67 -3.56
N THR A 263 -9.09 9.34 -4.80
CA THR A 263 -9.27 10.15 -6.03
C THR A 263 -8.07 10.91 -6.57
N LEU A 264 -7.82 10.68 -7.86
CA LEU A 264 -6.56 10.78 -8.57
C LEU A 264 -6.75 11.54 -9.89
N ALA A 265 -5.86 12.48 -10.20
CA ALA A 265 -5.43 12.88 -11.54
C ALA A 265 -4.37 13.98 -11.38
N LEU A 266 -3.17 13.84 -11.93
CA LEU A 266 -2.34 15.04 -12.16
C LEU A 266 -3.00 15.83 -13.28
N PRO A 267 -3.64 16.94 -12.91
CA PRO A 267 -3.15 18.24 -13.32
C PRO A 267 -3.25 19.21 -12.13
N CYS A 268 -2.13 19.48 -11.43
CA CYS A 268 -2.00 20.38 -10.26
C CYS A 268 -3.25 21.25 -9.97
N PRO A 269 -4.13 20.90 -8.99
CA PRO A 269 -3.89 21.07 -7.55
C PRO A 269 -4.45 19.92 -6.66
N GLY A 270 -3.76 19.59 -5.56
CA GLY A 270 -4.25 18.62 -4.57
C GLY A 270 -3.26 18.36 -3.42
N THR A 271 -3.78 17.95 -2.26
CA THR A 271 -3.02 17.58 -1.05
C THR A 271 -2.60 16.11 -1.09
N LEU A 272 -1.30 15.85 -1.25
CA LEU A 272 -0.73 14.51 -1.07
C LEU A 272 -0.37 14.32 0.42
N THR A 273 -0.88 13.25 1.05
CA THR A 273 -0.56 12.88 2.45
C THR A 273 0.12 11.51 2.54
N GLY A 274 1.28 11.44 3.19
CA GLY A 274 2.03 10.18 3.40
C GLY A 274 3.40 10.40 4.05
N SER A 275 4.08 9.32 4.44
CA SER A 275 5.41 9.39 5.07
C SER A 275 6.51 9.64 4.02
N LEU A 276 7.49 10.47 4.36
CA LEU A 276 8.49 10.94 3.40
C LEU A 276 9.90 11.00 3.97
N ARG A 277 10.90 10.60 3.18
CA ARG A 277 12.30 11.02 3.38
C ARG A 277 12.57 12.17 2.41
N LEU A 278 13.16 13.25 2.92
CA LEU A 278 13.66 14.39 2.15
C LEU A 278 15.17 14.52 2.40
N GLU A 279 15.96 14.69 1.34
CA GLU A 279 17.37 15.03 1.42
C GLU A 279 17.55 16.40 0.77
N LEU A 280 17.81 17.48 1.53
CA LEU A 280 18.02 18.81 0.95
C LEU A 280 19.51 19.06 0.79
N ALA A 281 19.95 19.41 -0.42
CA ALA A 281 21.29 19.93 -0.67
C ALA A 281 21.18 21.39 -1.15
N PRO A 282 21.23 22.39 -0.26
CA PRO A 282 21.15 23.79 -0.66
C PRO A 282 22.39 24.22 -1.45
N ALA A 283 22.28 25.34 -2.18
CA ALA A 283 23.40 25.92 -2.93
C ALA A 283 24.61 26.24 -2.01
N HIS A 284 24.34 26.59 -0.75
CA HIS A 284 25.31 26.79 0.32
C HIS A 284 24.76 26.19 1.63
N GLY A 285 25.57 25.39 2.35
CA GLY A 285 25.22 24.75 3.63
C GLY A 285 25.32 23.21 3.63
N PRO A 286 25.15 22.55 4.78
CA PRO A 286 25.21 21.09 4.90
C PRO A 286 24.00 20.41 4.26
N ALA A 287 24.19 19.15 3.82
CA ALA A 287 23.08 18.32 3.37
C ALA A 287 22.20 17.92 4.56
N LEU A 288 20.89 18.10 4.43
CA LEU A 288 19.93 17.85 5.51
C LEU A 288 19.07 16.63 5.17
N ALA A 289 19.05 15.66 6.07
CA ALA A 289 18.19 14.48 5.95
C ALA A 289 17.03 14.60 6.93
N VAL A 290 15.83 14.78 6.40
CA VAL A 290 14.60 14.95 7.19
C VAL A 290 13.71 13.74 6.99
N ARG A 291 13.22 13.17 8.09
CA ARG A 291 12.16 12.16 8.07
C ARG A 291 10.87 12.79 8.52
N ALA A 292 9.78 12.59 7.77
CA ALA A 292 8.48 13.12 8.11
C ALA A 292 7.39 12.06 8.18
N ALA A 293 6.52 12.14 9.19
CA ALA A 293 5.37 11.24 9.36
C ALA A 293 4.16 11.60 8.48
N GLY A 294 4.18 12.75 7.82
CA GLY A 294 3.15 13.24 6.91
C GLY A 294 3.69 14.43 6.12
N VAL A 295 3.45 14.47 4.81
CA VAL A 295 3.63 15.66 3.98
C VAL A 295 2.27 16.16 3.53
N THR A 296 2.12 17.46 3.31
CA THR A 296 1.02 18.10 2.59
C THR A 296 1.63 18.94 1.49
N VAL A 297 1.32 18.61 0.24
CA VAL A 297 1.72 19.42 -0.91
C VAL A 297 0.56 20.36 -1.27
N SER A 298 0.82 21.65 -1.42
CA SER A 298 -0.14 22.64 -1.90
C SER A 298 0.43 23.30 -3.14
N LEU A 299 -0.31 23.21 -4.24
CA LEU A 299 0.01 23.86 -5.50
C LEU A 299 -1.02 24.97 -5.72
N PRO A 300 -0.64 26.18 -6.15
CA PRO A 300 -1.61 27.25 -6.39
C PRO A 300 -2.59 26.86 -7.50
N ASP A 301 -3.85 27.30 -7.37
CA ASP A 301 -5.03 26.85 -8.15
C ASP A 301 -4.92 27.03 -9.68
N ALA A 302 -3.94 27.78 -10.17
CA ALA A 302 -3.67 27.97 -11.59
C ALA A 302 -2.22 28.45 -11.84
N ALA A 303 -1.25 27.53 -11.84
CA ALA A 303 0.08 27.85 -12.35
C ALA A 303 0.14 27.62 -13.88
N PRO A 304 0.76 28.52 -14.67
CA PRO A 304 0.97 28.30 -16.09
C PRO A 304 1.84 27.07 -16.28
N ARG A 305 1.31 26.08 -16.98
CA ARG A 305 2.13 24.96 -17.48
C ARG A 305 3.12 25.56 -18.45
N LEU A 306 4.42 25.47 -18.16
CA LEU A 306 5.44 25.69 -19.18
C LEU A 306 5.32 24.54 -20.17
N GLY A 307 4.48 24.73 -21.18
CA GLY A 307 4.50 23.90 -22.38
C GLY A 307 5.86 24.09 -23.02
N VAL A 308 6.71 23.06 -22.95
CA VAL A 308 7.89 22.99 -23.80
C VAL A 308 7.35 22.81 -25.21
N HIS A 309 7.19 23.93 -25.92
CA HIS A 309 6.96 23.89 -27.36
C HIS A 309 8.13 23.17 -28.01
N ALA A 310 7.77 22.22 -28.87
CA ALA A 310 8.67 21.47 -29.72
C ALA A 310 9.70 22.37 -30.41
N CYS A 311 10.96 21.95 -30.33
CA CYS A 311 12.01 22.17 -31.31
C CYS A 311 12.82 20.88 -31.41
#